data_AF-A0A1B7YID7-F1
#
_entry.id   AF-A0A1B7YID7-F1
#
_cell.length_a   1.000
_cell.length_b   1.000
_cell.length_c   1.000
_cell.angle_alpha   90.00
_cell.angle_beta   90.00
_cell.angle_gamma   90.00
#
_symmetry.space_group_name_H-M   'P 1'
#
loop_
_entity.id
_entity.type
_entity.pdbx_description
1 polymer ?
#
loop_
_entity_poly.entity_id
_entity_poly.type
_entity_poly.pdbx_seq_one_letter_code
_entity_poly.pdbx_strand_id
1 'polypeptide(L)' 'MAPPTPDFLLNENGIPTFDVLPLGRDDPRFSAWGLYGDNDELGTLNRLTDERVVAAARNEIRTGARVFLN' A
#
# COMPACT_ATOMS: atom_id res chain seq x y z
N MET A 1 -6.10 1.81 18.15
CA MET A 1 -7.02 0.66 18.24
C MET A 1 -7.16 0.15 16.82
N ALA A 2 -6.58 -1.00 16.49
CA ALA A 2 -6.67 -1.55 15.14
C ALA A 2 -8.16 -1.78 14.80
N PRO A 3 -8.64 -1.42 13.60
CA PRO A 3 -10.02 -1.67 13.22
C PRO A 3 -10.31 -3.18 13.28
N PRO A 4 -11.56 -3.59 13.56
CA PRO A 4 -11.94 -4.99 13.62
C PRO A 4 -11.60 -5.66 12.29
N THR A 5 -10.75 -6.69 12.32
CA THR A 5 -10.37 -7.47 11.14
C THR A 5 -11.64 -8.11 10.57
N PRO A 6 -12.10 -7.74 9.36
CA PRO A 6 -13.26 -8.39 8.78
C PRO A 6 -12.81 -9.72 8.17
N ASP A 7 -13.70 -10.71 8.15
CA ASP A 7 -13.48 -12.10 7.68
C ASP A 7 -13.26 -12.21 6.15
N PHE A 8 -12.44 -11.34 5.56
CA PHE A 8 -12.13 -11.39 4.13
C PHE A 8 -10.69 -11.80 3.85
N LEU A 9 -10.50 -12.42 2.68
CA LEU A 9 -9.21 -12.88 2.21
C LEU A 9 -8.32 -11.67 1.87
N LEU A 10 -7.14 -11.63 2.48
CA LEU A 10 -6.09 -10.67 2.15
C LEU A 10 -5.16 -11.28 1.11
N ASN A 11 -4.64 -10.46 0.20
CA ASN A 11 -3.54 -10.86 -0.67
C ASN A 11 -2.19 -10.86 0.10
N GLU A 12 -1.11 -11.22 -0.58
CA GLU A 12 0.26 -11.24 -0.02
C GLU A 12 0.74 -9.90 0.59
N ASN A 13 0.06 -8.80 0.25
CA ASN A 13 0.37 -7.46 0.74
C ASN A 13 -0.52 -7.05 1.93
N GLY A 14 -1.34 -7.96 2.46
CA GLY A 14 -2.30 -7.65 3.53
C GLY A 14 -3.48 -6.78 3.06
N ILE A 15 -3.72 -6.72 1.75
CA ILE A 15 -4.79 -5.89 1.16
C ILE A 15 -6.00 -6.76 0.81
N PRO A 16 -7.23 -6.34 1.15
CA PRO A 16 -8.46 -7.03 0.75
C PRO A 16 -8.58 -7.24 -0.76
N THR A 17 -9.39 -8.21 -1.18
CA THR A 17 -9.81 -8.30 -2.59
C THR A 17 -10.62 -7.06 -2.99
N PHE A 18 -10.63 -6.76 -4.28
CA PHE A 18 -11.25 -5.54 -4.80
C PHE A 18 -12.73 -5.42 -4.42
N ASP A 19 -13.47 -6.54 -4.43
CA ASP A 19 -14.91 -6.59 -4.15
C ASP A 19 -15.28 -6.23 -2.71
N VAL A 20 -14.33 -6.27 -1.77
CA VAL A 20 -14.55 -5.95 -0.35
C VAL A 20 -13.78 -4.71 0.11
N LEU A 21 -13.24 -3.92 -0.81
CA LEU A 21 -12.63 -2.64 -0.47
C LEU A 21 -13.65 -1.74 0.23
N PRO A 22 -13.21 -0.89 1.18
CA PRO A 22 -14.08 0.07 1.85
C PRO A 22 -14.47 1.19 0.88
N LEU A 23 -15.29 0.86 -0.12
CA LEU A 23 -15.82 1.81 -1.09
C LEU A 23 -17.00 2.52 -0.42
N GLY A 24 -16.82 3.79 -0.09
CA GLY A 24 -17.91 4.67 0.30
C GLY A 24 -18.90 4.79 -0.86
N ARG A 25 -20.20 4.84 -0.53
CA ARG A 25 -21.28 4.95 -1.53
C ARG A 25 -21.11 6.17 -2.44
N ASP A 26 -20.53 7.24 -1.90
CA ASP A 26 -20.35 8.54 -2.57
C ASP A 26 -18.91 8.75 -3.07
N ASP A 27 -18.03 7.75 -2.91
CA ASP A 27 -16.64 7.86 -3.33
C ASP A 27 -16.52 7.82 -4.87
N PRO A 28 -15.49 8.48 -5.44
CA PRO A 28 -15.17 8.33 -6.84
C PRO A 28 -14.98 6.86 -7.22
N ARG A 29 -15.52 6.46 -8.38
CA ARG A 29 -15.35 5.08 -8.88
C ARG A 29 -13.86 4.72 -8.95
N PHE A 30 -13.53 3.52 -8.50
CA PHE A 30 -12.16 2.98 -8.47
C PHE A 30 -11.20 3.73 -7.54
N SER A 31 -11.70 4.51 -6.57
CA SER A 31 -10.87 5.01 -5.49
C SER A 31 -10.44 3.88 -4.54
N ALA A 32 -9.33 4.08 -3.85
CA ALA A 32 -8.89 3.23 -2.75
C ALA A 32 -8.97 4.00 -1.42
N TRP A 33 -9.95 4.90 -1.31
CA TRP A 33 -10.14 5.70 -0.10
C TRP A 33 -10.54 4.81 1.08
N GLY A 34 -10.11 5.18 2.29
CA GLY A 34 -10.32 4.38 3.49
C GLY A 34 -9.49 3.09 3.58
N LEU A 35 -8.79 2.66 2.52
CA LEU A 35 -8.00 1.42 2.52
C LEU A 35 -6.93 1.39 3.62
N TYR A 36 -6.29 2.53 3.86
CA TYR A 36 -5.28 2.70 4.90
C TYR A 36 -5.80 3.49 6.11
N GLY A 37 -7.12 3.73 6.18
CA GLY A 37 -7.79 4.54 7.18
C GLY A 37 -8.29 5.89 6.65
N ASP A 38 -9.32 6.43 7.31
CA ASP A 38 -10.04 7.63 6.84
C ASP A 38 -9.20 8.92 6.84
N ASN A 39 -8.15 8.97 7.68
CA ASN A 39 -7.25 10.12 7.79
C ASN A 39 -5.89 9.86 7.11
N ASP A 40 -5.79 8.83 6.27
CA ASP A 40 -4.55 8.55 5.54
C ASP A 40 -4.30 9.61 4.44
N GLU A 41 -3.08 10.13 4.40
CA GLU A 41 -2.62 11.10 3.39
C GLU A 41 -1.54 10.52 2.46
N LEU A 42 -1.10 9.28 2.70
CA LEU A 42 0.01 8.66 1.98
C LEU A 42 -0.46 7.76 0.83
N GLY A 43 -1.63 7.14 0.95
CA GLY A 43 -2.20 6.24 -0.02
C GLY A 43 -1.24 5.10 -0.35
N THR A 44 -0.94 4.92 -1.63
CA THR A 44 -0.08 3.83 -2.12
C THR A 44 1.34 3.86 -1.54
N LEU A 45 1.82 5.01 -1.04
CA LEU A 45 3.13 5.09 -0.38
C LEU A 45 3.22 4.21 0.87
N ASN A 46 2.10 3.91 1.53
CA ASN A 46 2.05 2.94 2.64
C ASN A 46 2.56 1.54 2.25
N ARG A 47 2.65 1.22 0.95
CA ARG A 47 3.20 -0.04 0.45
C ARG A 47 4.73 -0.09 0.46
N LEU A 48 5.41 1.02 0.67
CA LEU A 48 6.87 1.12 0.78
C LEU A 48 7.29 0.86 2.24
N THR A 49 7.05 -0.35 2.74
CA THR A 49 7.42 -0.73 4.10
C THR A 49 8.93 -0.78 4.28
N ASP A 50 9.40 -0.62 5.51
CA ASP A 50 10.83 -0.65 5.85
C ASP A 50 11.51 -1.94 5.35
N GLU A 51 10.84 -3.09 5.48
CA GLU A 51 11.37 -4.38 5.01
C GLU A 51 11.55 -4.40 3.50
N ARG A 52 10.61 -3.81 2.74
CA ARG A 52 10.69 -3.73 1.27
C ARG A 52 11.79 -2.79 0.83
N VAL A 53 11.94 -1.65 1.50
CA VAL A 53 12.98 -0.67 1.20
C VAL A 53 14.36 -1.29 1.47
N VAL A 54 14.54 -1.95 2.61
CA VAL A 54 15.80 -2.64 2.96
C VAL A 54 16.09 -3.77 1.95
N ALA A 55 15.09 -4.56 1.57
CA ALA A 55 15.26 -5.62 0.59
C ALA A 55 15.68 -5.07 -0.79
N ALA A 56 15.02 -4.01 -1.27
CA ALA A 56 15.36 -3.35 -2.52
C ALA A 56 16.79 -2.78 -2.50
N ALA A 57 17.15 -2.05 -1.44
CA ALA A 57 18.49 -1.50 -1.29
C ALA A 57 19.57 -2.59 -1.30
N ARG A 58 19.35 -3.69 -0.56
CA ARG A 58 20.29 -4.82 -0.49
C ARG A 58 20.44 -5.55 -1.83
N ASN A 59 19.35 -5.73 -2.56
CA ASN A 59 19.33 -6.58 -3.75
C ASN A 59 19.67 -5.83 -5.04
N GLU A 60 19.32 -4.56 -5.15
CA GLU A 60 19.44 -3.78 -6.39
C GLU A 60 20.72 -2.93 -6.46
N ILE A 61 21.21 -2.40 -5.34
CA ILE A 61 22.43 -1.58 -5.31
C ILE A 61 23.67 -2.50 -5.32
N ARG A 62 24.07 -2.95 -6.52
CA ARG A 62 25.20 -3.88 -6.70
C ARG A 62 26.50 -3.24 -7.17
N THR A 63 26.41 -2.26 -8.07
CA THR A 63 27.58 -1.68 -8.78
C THR A 63 27.89 -0.25 -8.37
N GLY A 64 26.96 0.44 -7.71
CA GLY A 64 27.08 1.86 -7.36
C GLY A 64 26.90 2.83 -8.53
N ALA A 65 26.47 2.36 -9.71
CA ALA A 65 26.13 3.21 -10.85
C ALA A 65 24.95 4.15 -10.51
N ARG A 66 24.97 5.39 -11.05
CA ARG A 66 23.98 6.44 -10.76
C ARG A 66 23.59 7.16 -12.03
N VAL A 67 22.28 7.35 -12.25
CA VAL A 67 21.70 8.15 -13.33
C VAL A 67 20.79 9.19 -12.70
N PHE A 68 20.93 10.45 -13.12
CA PHE A 68 20.12 11.57 -12.65
C PHE A 68 18.82 11.67 -13.46
N LEU A 69 17.69 11.91 -12.78
CA LEU A 69 16.33 11.84 -13.37
C LEU A 69 15.52 13.16 -13.23
N ASN A 70 16.18 14.30 -12.99
CA ASN A 70 15.55 15.62 -12.96
C ASN A 70 15.71 16.33 -14.31
#